data_AF-A0A7C2RXV3-F1
#
_entry.id   AF-A0A7C2RXV3-F1
#
_cell.length_a   1.000
_cell.length_b   1.000
_cell.length_c   1.000
_cell.angle_alpha   90.00
_cell.angle_beta   90.00
_cell.angle_gamma   90.00
#
_symmetry.space_group_name_H-M   'P 1'
#
loop_
_entity.id
_entity.type
_entity.pdbx_description
1 polymer ?
#
loop_
_entity_poly.entity_id
_entity_poly.type
_entity_poly.pdbx_seq_one_letter_code
_entity_poly.pdbx_strand_id
1 'polypeptide(L)'
;MTQYRNQWIGFANGRVIASGTSAVEVFHVAQQSGLHPFVTCVGREYEPCHMRRAVFSYDPTYPSEALPVIEVEFRKQVTTPGLVVDRVVPDTGADASALPWSDGERLALDPRDGAPGLIGGATAVSTVIFAVWARLDGQEYQCRPQADVVGHERILGRDGLNRMDLVFCGPAQEIVINP
;
A
#
# COMPACT_ATOMS: atom_id res chain seq x y z
N MET A 1 35.24 -10.69 -0.93
CA MET A 1 34.48 -9.42 -0.80
C MET A 1 34.29 -9.07 0.68
N THR A 2 35.38 -8.80 1.42
CA THR A 2 35.27 -8.48 2.86
C THR A 2 35.04 -6.99 3.11
N GLN A 3 35.37 -6.15 2.12
CA GLN A 3 35.41 -4.68 2.23
C GLN A 3 34.04 -4.02 2.50
N TYR A 4 32.94 -4.60 2.02
CA TYR A 4 31.60 -4.01 2.15
C TYR A 4 30.66 -4.84 3.03
N ARG A 5 31.18 -5.81 3.77
CA ARG A 5 30.34 -6.73 4.55
C ARG A 5 29.42 -5.95 5.50
N ASN A 6 28.13 -6.30 5.51
CA ASN A 6 27.06 -5.62 6.24
C ASN A 6 26.79 -4.16 5.82
N GLN A 7 27.25 -3.74 4.66
CA GLN A 7 26.91 -2.45 4.06
C GLN A 7 26.04 -2.63 2.84
N TRP A 8 25.17 -1.65 2.60
CA TRP A 8 24.44 -1.50 1.35
C TRP A 8 25.38 -0.95 0.28
N ILE A 9 25.37 -1.56 -0.90
CA ILE A 9 26.11 -1.10 -2.06
C ILE A 9 25.15 -0.85 -3.22
N GLY A 10 25.39 0.22 -3.96
CA GLY A 10 24.84 0.44 -5.30
C GLY A 10 25.84 -0.06 -6.31
N PHE A 11 25.43 -0.98 -7.18
CA PHE A 11 26.31 -1.62 -8.16
C PHE A 11 25.76 -1.43 -9.57
N ALA A 12 26.63 -0.97 -10.48
CA ALA A 12 26.31 -0.83 -11.89
C ALA A 12 27.57 -1.08 -12.73
N ASN A 13 27.41 -1.69 -13.91
CA ASN A 13 28.51 -1.91 -14.87
C ASN A 13 29.75 -2.59 -14.26
N GLY A 14 29.55 -3.59 -13.41
CA GLY A 14 30.65 -4.38 -12.85
C GLY A 14 31.41 -3.71 -11.69
N ARG A 15 30.95 -2.56 -11.17
CA ARG A 15 31.60 -1.86 -10.05
C ARG A 15 30.60 -1.33 -9.03
N VAL A 16 31.07 -1.16 -7.80
CA VAL A 16 30.36 -0.41 -6.75
C VAL A 16 30.45 1.08 -7.08
N ILE A 17 29.30 1.76 -7.09
CA ILE A 17 29.19 3.20 -7.39
C ILE A 17 28.73 4.02 -6.17
N ALA A 18 28.18 3.36 -5.15
CA ALA A 18 27.80 3.96 -3.87
C ALA A 18 27.86 2.90 -2.77
N SER A 19 28.12 3.29 -1.52
CA SER A 19 28.07 2.40 -0.36
C SER A 19 27.63 3.16 0.90
N GLY A 20 26.92 2.49 1.80
CA GLY A 20 26.41 3.12 3.03
C GLY A 20 25.68 2.14 3.94
N THR A 21 25.06 2.67 5.00
CA THR A 21 24.33 1.88 6.01
C THR A 21 22.84 1.78 5.75
N SER A 22 22.30 2.54 4.79
CA SER A 22 20.89 2.54 4.40
C SER A 22 20.72 2.21 2.91
N ALA A 23 19.79 1.30 2.58
CA ALA A 23 19.46 0.95 1.21
C ALA A 23 18.95 2.16 0.42
N VAL A 24 18.10 2.97 1.06
CA VAL A 24 17.43 4.13 0.45
C VAL A 24 18.44 5.22 0.13
N GLU A 25 19.33 5.54 1.06
CA GLU A 25 20.38 6.55 0.84
C GLU A 25 21.32 6.12 -0.29
N VAL A 26 21.74 4.85 -0.28
CA VAL A 26 22.62 4.28 -1.32
C VAL A 26 21.93 4.27 -2.68
N PHE A 27 20.62 4.00 -2.73
CA PHE A 27 19.84 4.06 -3.97
C PHE A 27 19.80 5.48 -4.55
N HIS A 28 19.50 6.50 -3.74
CA HIS A 28 19.44 7.89 -4.19
C HIS A 28 20.81 8.37 -4.72
N VAL A 29 21.89 8.07 -3.99
CA VAL A 29 23.26 8.41 -4.41
C VAL A 29 23.65 7.64 -5.68
N ALA A 30 23.27 6.37 -5.78
CA ALA A 30 23.52 5.57 -6.97
C ALA A 30 22.72 6.07 -8.20
N GLN A 31 21.49 6.55 -8.02
CA GLN A 31 20.68 7.11 -9.11
C GLN A 31 21.27 8.39 -9.70
N GLN A 32 21.93 9.22 -8.89
CA GLN A 32 22.62 10.43 -9.36
C GLN A 32 23.74 10.14 -10.37
N SER A 33 24.20 8.89 -10.46
CA SER A 33 25.17 8.46 -11.47
C SER A 33 24.63 8.40 -12.90
N GLY A 34 23.30 8.42 -13.08
CA GLY A 34 22.64 8.27 -14.39
C GLY A 34 22.74 6.86 -14.99
N LEU A 35 23.24 5.87 -14.23
CA LEU A 35 23.30 4.47 -14.63
C LEU A 35 22.04 3.70 -14.17
N HIS A 36 21.99 2.40 -14.43
CA HIS A 36 20.96 1.48 -13.92
C HIS A 36 21.49 0.65 -12.73
N PRO A 37 21.61 1.23 -11.52
CA PRO A 37 22.15 0.50 -10.38
C PRO A 37 21.15 -0.49 -9.79
N PHE A 38 21.66 -1.62 -9.30
CA PHE A 38 20.95 -2.44 -8.31
C PHE A 38 21.58 -2.23 -6.93
N VAL A 39 20.74 -2.29 -5.90
CA VAL A 39 21.17 -2.08 -4.50
C VAL A 39 21.05 -3.39 -3.73
N THR A 40 22.11 -3.79 -3.02
CA THR A 40 22.14 -5.03 -2.22
C THR A 40 22.99 -4.86 -0.97
N CYS A 41 22.73 -5.66 0.07
CA CYS A 41 23.52 -5.68 1.29
C CYS A 41 24.53 -6.83 1.26
N VAL A 42 25.83 -6.50 1.31
CA VAL A 42 26.89 -7.49 1.11
C VAL A 42 27.02 -8.42 2.31
N GLY A 43 27.03 -9.72 2.07
CA GLY A 43 26.99 -10.78 3.08
C GLY A 43 25.57 -11.19 3.50
N ARG A 44 24.53 -10.60 2.90
CA ARG A 44 23.12 -10.90 3.12
C ARG A 44 22.37 -11.14 1.80
N GLU A 45 23.10 -11.46 0.72
CA GLU A 45 22.57 -11.59 -0.64
C GLU A 45 21.58 -12.77 -0.79
N TYR A 46 21.67 -13.74 0.12
CA TYR A 46 20.79 -14.91 0.18
C TYR A 46 19.73 -14.80 1.29
N GLU A 47 19.70 -13.68 2.03
CA GLU A 47 18.54 -13.37 2.87
C GLU A 47 17.37 -13.07 1.92
N PRO A 48 16.22 -13.76 2.06
CA PRO A 48 15.09 -13.48 1.21
C PRO A 48 14.68 -12.01 1.40
N CYS A 49 14.57 -11.25 0.32
CA CYS A 49 13.82 -10.00 0.35
C CYS A 49 12.42 -10.33 0.87
N HIS A 50 12.11 -9.90 2.09
CA HIS A 50 10.78 -10.05 2.66
C HIS A 50 9.83 -9.06 1.97
N MET A 51 9.44 -9.36 0.74
CA MET A 51 8.30 -8.74 0.07
C MET A 51 7.07 -9.60 0.32
N ARG A 52 6.02 -8.95 0.87
CA ARG A 52 4.70 -9.50 1.20
C ARG A 52 4.71 -10.81 1.99
N ARG A 53 4.81 -10.66 3.31
CA ARG A 53 4.46 -11.73 4.25
C ARG A 53 2.96 -11.69 4.49
N ALA A 54 2.28 -12.77 4.11
CA ALA A 54 0.82 -12.92 4.04
C ALA A 54 0.05 -12.85 5.39
N VAL A 55 0.69 -12.45 6.49
CA VAL A 55 0.09 -12.45 7.82
C VAL A 55 0.77 -11.38 8.68
N PHE A 56 0.43 -10.11 8.51
CA PHE A 56 0.46 -9.08 9.55
C PHE A 56 -0.35 -7.90 9.02
N SER A 57 -1.28 -7.39 9.81
CA SER A 57 -1.83 -6.06 9.55
C SER A 57 -0.67 -5.05 9.52
N TYR A 58 -0.70 -4.06 8.62
CA TYR A 58 0.24 -2.94 8.55
C TYR A 58 0.41 -2.42 9.97
N ASP A 59 1.62 -2.50 10.50
CA ASP A 59 1.94 -1.92 11.80
C ASP A 59 2.01 -0.40 11.61
N PRO A 60 0.96 0.32 12.02
CA PRO A 60 0.89 1.76 11.83
C PRO A 60 1.75 2.49 12.87
N THR A 61 2.39 1.76 13.79
CA THR A 61 3.32 2.27 14.79
C THR A 61 4.78 2.00 14.42
N TYR A 62 5.05 1.44 13.24
CA TYR A 62 6.39 1.18 12.76
C TYR A 62 7.15 2.51 12.55
N PRO A 63 8.14 2.83 13.39
CA PRO A 63 8.56 4.21 13.62
C PRO A 63 9.44 4.82 12.51
N SER A 64 9.89 4.01 11.54
CA SER A 64 10.82 4.46 10.49
C SER A 64 10.22 4.50 9.08
N GLU A 65 9.16 3.73 8.80
CA GLU A 65 8.60 3.55 7.44
C GLU A 65 7.08 3.27 7.48
N ALA A 66 6.32 3.89 8.40
CA ALA A 66 4.88 3.76 8.39
C ALA A 66 4.30 4.31 7.07
N LEU A 67 3.41 3.53 6.45
CA LEU A 67 2.69 4.01 5.27
C LEU A 67 1.79 5.19 5.67
N PRO A 68 1.70 6.23 4.84
CA PRO A 68 0.72 7.29 5.04
C PRO A 68 -0.67 6.68 5.09
N VAL A 69 -1.47 7.14 6.05
CA VAL A 69 -2.88 6.77 6.16
C VAL A 69 -3.75 8.00 6.02
N ILE A 70 -4.93 7.81 5.45
CA ILE A 70 -5.90 8.88 5.18
C ILE A 70 -7.24 8.56 5.84
N GLU A 71 -8.04 9.60 6.05
CA GLU A 71 -9.46 9.47 6.36
C GLU A 71 -10.26 9.38 5.06
N VAL A 72 -11.20 8.43 4.96
CA VAL A 72 -12.07 8.26 3.79
C VAL A 72 -13.51 8.13 4.26
N GLU A 73 -14.44 8.81 3.60
CA GLU A 73 -15.88 8.52 3.77
C GLU A 73 -16.32 7.49 2.72
N PHE A 74 -16.64 6.27 3.12
CA PHE A 74 -17.19 5.26 2.23
C PHE A 74 -18.71 5.32 2.21
N ARG A 75 -19.32 5.38 1.02
CA ARG A 75 -20.77 5.47 0.81
C ARG A 75 -21.29 4.31 -0.02
N LYS A 76 -22.42 3.73 0.41
CA LYS A 76 -23.19 2.79 -0.44
C LYS A 76 -23.78 3.50 -1.65
N GLN A 77 -24.18 4.76 -1.49
CA GLN A 77 -24.75 5.60 -2.54
C GLN A 77 -24.25 7.03 -2.38
N VAL A 78 -23.90 7.69 -3.49
CA VAL A 78 -23.41 9.09 -3.57
C VAL A 78 -24.26 10.06 -2.74
N THR A 79 -25.59 9.93 -2.80
CA THR A 79 -26.54 10.90 -2.22
C THR A 79 -26.75 10.73 -0.73
N THR A 80 -26.20 9.69 -0.10
CA THR A 80 -26.43 9.37 1.31
C THR A 80 -25.11 9.48 2.08
N PRO A 81 -25.09 10.09 3.28
CA PRO A 81 -23.92 10.06 4.15
C PRO A 81 -23.41 8.64 4.36
N GLY A 82 -22.09 8.50 4.34
CA GLY A 82 -21.39 7.23 4.45
C GLY A 82 -20.83 6.98 5.84
N LEU A 83 -19.95 5.98 5.89
CA LEU A 83 -19.09 5.73 7.03
C LEU A 83 -17.77 6.46 6.83
N VAL A 84 -17.45 7.39 7.73
CA VAL A 84 -16.09 7.94 7.83
C VAL A 84 -15.22 6.93 8.54
N VAL A 85 -14.13 6.54 7.87
CA VAL A 85 -13.17 5.55 8.34
C VAL A 85 -11.81 6.21 8.41
N ASP A 86 -11.20 6.14 9.60
CA ASP A 86 -9.84 6.60 9.83
C ASP A 86 -8.81 5.53 9.43
N ARG A 87 -7.58 5.98 9.19
CA ARG A 87 -6.41 5.11 9.02
C ARG A 87 -6.52 4.16 7.82
N VAL A 88 -7.12 4.61 6.73
CA VAL A 88 -7.16 3.88 5.47
C VAL A 88 -5.79 3.98 4.81
N VAL A 89 -5.22 2.86 4.37
CA VAL A 89 -3.93 2.79 3.69
C VAL A 89 -4.15 2.88 2.17
N PRO A 90 -3.63 3.92 1.50
CA PRO A 90 -3.59 3.96 0.05
C PRO A 90 -2.47 3.04 -0.45
N ASP A 91 -2.82 1.91 -1.04
CA ASP A 91 -1.87 0.87 -1.47
C ASP A 91 -1.84 0.75 -2.99
N THR A 92 -0.79 1.29 -3.61
CA THR A 92 -0.56 1.15 -5.06
C THR A 92 -0.18 -0.27 -5.46
N GLY A 93 0.22 -1.13 -4.51
CA GLY A 93 0.46 -2.55 -4.70
C GLY A 93 -0.79 -3.43 -4.59
N ALA A 94 -1.93 -2.88 -4.19
CA ALA A 94 -3.20 -3.59 -4.12
C ALA A 94 -4.06 -3.30 -5.36
N ASP A 95 -4.52 -4.33 -6.05
CA ASP A 95 -5.37 -4.17 -7.25
C ASP A 95 -6.79 -3.74 -6.89
N ALA A 96 -7.25 -4.15 -5.72
CA ALA A 96 -8.58 -3.88 -5.20
C ALA A 96 -8.49 -3.33 -3.78
N SER A 97 -9.48 -2.52 -3.44
CA SER A 97 -9.70 -2.04 -2.08
C SER A 97 -10.18 -3.18 -1.19
N ALA A 98 -9.94 -3.07 0.11
CA ALA A 98 -10.41 -4.04 1.10
C ALA A 98 -10.92 -3.31 2.34
N LEU A 99 -12.04 -3.77 2.88
CA LEU A 99 -12.61 -3.28 4.12
C LEU A 99 -12.88 -4.45 5.07
N PRO A 100 -12.59 -4.31 6.37
CA PRO A 100 -13.01 -5.28 7.36
C PRO A 100 -14.53 -5.46 7.30
N TRP A 101 -15.01 -6.68 7.48
CA TRP A 101 -16.45 -6.96 7.44
C TRP A 101 -17.23 -6.10 8.44
N SER A 102 -16.66 -5.80 9.61
CA SER A 102 -17.26 -4.92 10.61
C SER A 102 -17.51 -3.49 10.11
N ASP A 103 -16.64 -2.95 9.25
CA ASP A 103 -16.89 -1.65 8.60
C ASP A 103 -17.96 -1.79 7.51
N GLY A 104 -17.98 -2.92 6.78
CA GLY A 104 -19.06 -3.25 5.84
C GLY A 104 -20.44 -3.30 6.51
N GLU A 105 -20.55 -3.91 7.70
CA GLU A 105 -21.78 -3.92 8.50
C GLU A 105 -22.22 -2.53 8.92
N ARG A 106 -21.27 -1.67 9.32
CA ARG A 106 -21.53 -0.26 9.66
C ARG A 106 -21.96 0.57 8.45
N LEU A 107 -21.51 0.22 7.25
CA LEU A 107 -22.01 0.78 5.98
C LEU A 107 -23.38 0.22 5.55
N ALA A 108 -23.96 -0.72 6.30
CA ALA A 108 -25.16 -1.46 5.91
C ALA A 108 -25.01 -2.15 4.54
N LEU A 109 -23.83 -2.73 4.28
CA LEU A 109 -23.62 -3.61 3.13
C LEU A 109 -24.32 -4.95 3.39
N ASP A 110 -25.06 -5.42 2.40
CA ASP A 110 -25.73 -6.71 2.43
C ASP A 110 -24.98 -7.66 1.49
N PRO A 111 -24.48 -8.82 1.95
CA PRO A 111 -23.78 -9.78 1.10
C PRO A 111 -24.56 -10.16 -0.17
N ARG A 112 -25.89 -10.07 -0.15
CA ARG A 112 -26.78 -10.33 -1.30
C ARG A 112 -26.70 -9.25 -2.39
N ASP A 113 -26.29 -8.04 -2.02
CA ASP A 113 -26.07 -6.91 -2.94
C ASP A 113 -24.66 -6.94 -3.57
N GLY A 114 -23.78 -7.84 -3.10
CA GLY A 114 -22.42 -7.98 -3.58
C GLY A 114 -22.25 -9.11 -4.61
N ALA A 115 -21.06 -9.18 -5.19
CA ALA A 115 -20.67 -10.25 -6.11
C ALA A 115 -19.65 -11.18 -5.42
N PRO A 116 -19.75 -12.51 -5.59
CA PRO A 116 -18.72 -13.41 -5.08
C PRO A 116 -17.38 -13.12 -5.76
N GLY A 117 -16.29 -13.21 -5.00
CA GLY A 117 -14.95 -12.96 -5.49
C GLY A 117 -13.88 -13.71 -4.69
N LEU A 118 -12.62 -13.43 -5.03
CA LEU A 118 -11.46 -13.90 -4.29
C LEU A 118 -10.63 -12.70 -3.82
N ILE A 119 -10.27 -12.69 -2.54
CA ILE A 119 -9.28 -11.79 -1.95
C ILE A 119 -8.01 -12.59 -1.70
N GLY A 120 -6.85 -12.07 -2.09
CA GLY A 120 -5.61 -12.81 -1.89
C GLY A 120 -4.34 -12.03 -2.17
N GLY A 121 -3.32 -12.35 -1.37
CA GLY A 121 -1.91 -12.10 -1.67
C GLY A 121 -1.23 -13.41 -2.08
N ALA A 122 -0.76 -14.18 -1.10
CA ALA A 122 -0.12 -15.48 -1.33
C ALA A 122 -1.11 -16.66 -1.41
N THR A 123 -2.29 -16.54 -0.78
CA THR A 123 -3.40 -17.50 -0.88
C THR A 123 -4.70 -16.75 -1.12
N ALA A 124 -5.58 -17.34 -1.93
CA ALA A 124 -6.87 -16.76 -2.28
C ALA A 124 -7.96 -17.31 -1.36
N VAL A 125 -8.76 -16.43 -0.79
CA VAL A 125 -9.89 -16.74 0.08
C VAL A 125 -11.16 -16.18 -0.56
N SER A 126 -12.28 -16.91 -0.43
CA SER A 126 -13.58 -16.42 -0.91
C SER A 126 -14.01 -15.15 -0.16
N THR A 127 -14.52 -14.18 -0.90
CA THR A 127 -14.99 -12.89 -0.39
C THR A 127 -16.25 -12.45 -1.14
N VAL A 128 -16.82 -11.34 -0.71
CA VAL A 128 -17.88 -10.60 -1.40
C VAL A 128 -17.33 -9.23 -1.80
N ILE A 129 -17.50 -8.87 -3.07
CA ILE A 129 -17.08 -7.60 -3.66
C ILE A 129 -18.31 -6.68 -3.71
N PHE A 130 -18.18 -5.48 -3.18
CA PHE A 130 -19.25 -4.49 -3.18
C PHE A 130 -18.91 -3.34 -4.12
N ALA A 131 -19.93 -2.70 -4.71
CA ALA A 131 -19.75 -1.41 -5.36
C ALA A 131 -20.03 -0.30 -4.32
N VAL A 132 -19.02 0.50 -4.01
CA VAL A 132 -19.16 1.64 -3.08
C VAL A 132 -18.46 2.87 -3.66
N TRP A 133 -18.66 4.01 -2.99
CA TRP A 133 -18.01 5.28 -3.32
C TRP A 133 -17.08 5.68 -2.19
N ALA A 134 -15.83 5.97 -2.50
CA ALA A 134 -14.90 6.65 -1.60
C ALA A 134 -15.04 8.15 -1.82
N ARG A 135 -15.35 8.91 -0.78
CA ARG A 135 -15.37 10.37 -0.81
C ARG A 135 -14.15 10.93 -0.10
N LEU A 136 -13.40 11.73 -0.84
CA LEU A 136 -12.12 12.33 -0.45
C LEU A 136 -12.08 13.74 -1.01
N ASP A 137 -11.72 14.72 -0.18
CA ASP A 137 -11.61 16.14 -0.58
C ASP A 137 -12.88 16.65 -1.32
N GLY A 138 -14.05 16.23 -0.84
CA GLY A 138 -15.35 16.60 -1.44
C GLY A 138 -15.68 15.92 -2.77
N GLN A 139 -14.76 15.16 -3.36
CA GLN A 139 -14.95 14.39 -4.59
C GLN A 139 -15.33 12.94 -4.30
N GLU A 140 -15.99 12.29 -5.25
CA GLU A 140 -16.49 10.92 -5.11
C GLU A 140 -15.91 10.00 -6.17
N TYR A 141 -15.35 8.87 -5.72
CA TYR A 141 -14.65 7.92 -6.56
C TYR A 141 -15.22 6.52 -6.36
N GLN A 142 -15.71 5.92 -7.43
CA GLN A 142 -16.23 4.55 -7.35
C GLN A 142 -15.07 3.57 -7.11
N CYS A 143 -15.23 2.70 -6.11
CA CYS A 143 -14.31 1.59 -5.82
C CYS A 143 -15.09 0.29 -5.60
N ARG A 144 -14.36 -0.82 -5.54
CA ARG A 144 -14.91 -2.17 -5.42
C ARG A 144 -14.28 -2.91 -4.25
N PRO A 145 -14.51 -2.48 -3.00
CA PRO A 145 -13.90 -3.11 -1.86
C PRO A 145 -14.35 -4.56 -1.72
N GLN A 146 -13.37 -5.39 -1.40
CA GLN A 146 -13.56 -6.77 -1.01
C GLN A 146 -13.80 -6.83 0.50
N ALA A 147 -14.75 -7.68 0.93
CA ALA A 147 -14.97 -7.95 2.33
C ALA A 147 -13.82 -8.76 2.91
N ASP A 148 -13.05 -8.15 3.81
CA ASP A 148 -12.07 -8.87 4.60
C ASP A 148 -12.73 -9.39 5.88
N VAL A 149 -13.02 -10.68 5.91
CA VAL A 149 -13.68 -11.35 7.05
C VAL A 149 -12.69 -11.79 8.14
N VAL A 150 -11.38 -11.75 7.86
CA VAL A 150 -10.33 -12.22 8.78
C VAL A 150 -9.44 -11.09 9.25
N GLY A 151 -9.09 -10.17 8.36
CA GLY A 151 -8.19 -9.07 8.66
C GLY A 151 -8.89 -7.83 9.19
N HIS A 152 -8.06 -6.82 9.44
CA HIS A 152 -8.43 -5.59 10.12
C HIS A 152 -7.98 -4.35 9.33
N GLU A 153 -7.38 -4.55 8.17
CA GLU A 153 -6.82 -3.47 7.37
C GLU A 153 -7.89 -2.82 6.52
N ARG A 154 -7.80 -1.50 6.40
CA ARG A 154 -8.60 -0.71 5.47
C ARG A 154 -7.67 -0.30 4.35
N ILE A 155 -7.90 -0.82 3.16
CA ILE A 155 -7.05 -0.58 2.00
C ILE A 155 -7.88 0.13 0.93
N LEU A 156 -7.35 1.23 0.43
CA LEU A 156 -7.80 1.85 -0.81
C LEU A 156 -6.81 1.45 -1.90
N GLY A 157 -7.21 0.51 -2.75
CA GLY A 157 -6.37 -0.05 -3.80
C GLY A 157 -6.46 0.72 -5.11
N ARG A 158 -5.77 0.23 -6.15
CA ARG A 158 -5.73 0.82 -7.49
C ARG A 158 -7.10 0.98 -8.16
N ASP A 159 -8.08 0.18 -7.76
CA ASP A 159 -9.48 0.35 -8.17
C ASP A 159 -10.06 1.70 -7.70
N GLY A 160 -9.67 2.23 -6.55
CA GLY A 160 -10.00 3.60 -6.15
C GLY A 160 -8.96 4.60 -6.65
N LEU A 161 -7.68 4.33 -6.36
CA LEU A 161 -6.58 5.28 -6.54
C LEU A 161 -6.38 5.75 -7.98
N ASN A 162 -6.53 4.87 -8.98
CA ASN A 162 -6.33 5.24 -10.38
C ASN A 162 -7.41 6.19 -10.94
N ARG A 163 -8.43 6.51 -10.15
CA ARG A 163 -9.49 7.48 -10.49
C ARG A 163 -9.25 8.86 -9.85
N MET A 164 -8.23 8.98 -9.01
CA MET A 164 -7.91 10.17 -8.24
C MET A 164 -6.63 10.81 -8.80
N ASP A 165 -6.53 12.13 -8.67
CA ASP A 165 -5.25 12.82 -8.83
C ASP A 165 -4.59 12.87 -7.45
N LEU A 166 -3.44 12.21 -7.30
CA LEU A 166 -2.80 12.04 -6.00
C LEU A 166 -1.29 11.95 -6.11
N VAL A 167 -0.61 12.44 -5.07
CA VAL A 167 0.85 12.38 -4.94
C VAL A 167 1.21 11.76 -3.59
N PHE A 168 2.05 10.72 -3.63
CA PHE A 168 2.66 10.13 -2.43
C PHE A 168 3.96 10.88 -2.09
N CYS A 169 3.94 11.63 -0.99
CA CYS A 169 5.08 12.37 -0.48
C CYS A 169 5.79 11.57 0.62
N GLY A 170 6.53 10.52 0.22
CA GLY A 170 7.19 9.59 1.14
C GLY A 170 8.01 10.24 2.27
N PRO A 171 8.95 11.17 1.97
CA PRO A 171 9.73 11.85 3.01
C PRO A 171 8.91 12.69 4.00
N ALA A 172 7.74 13.18 3.57
CA ALA A 172 6.82 13.93 4.42
C ALA A 172 5.77 13.02 5.10
N GLN A 173 5.72 11.73 4.75
CA GLN A 173 4.68 10.79 5.17
C GLN A 173 3.26 11.29 4.85
N GLU A 174 3.12 11.98 3.72
CA GLU A 174 1.88 12.64 3.32
C GLU A 174 1.35 12.09 2.00
N ILE A 175 0.04 12.21 1.82
CA ILE A 175 -0.63 12.03 0.53
C ILE A 175 -1.35 13.32 0.21
N VAL A 176 -1.03 13.90 -0.93
CA VAL A 176 -1.73 15.06 -1.48
C VAL A 176 -2.77 14.56 -2.46
N ILE A 177 -4.02 14.99 -2.30
CA ILE A 177 -5.15 14.64 -3.15
C ILE A 177 -5.58 15.91 -3.88
N ASN A 178 -5.84 15.81 -5.18
CA ASN A 178 -6.15 16.95 -6.06
C ASN A 178 -5.12 18.10 -5.95
N PRO A 179 -3.82 17.83 -6.18
CA PRO A 179 -2.75 18.82 -6.10
C PRO A 179 -2.88 19.99 -7.09
#